data_AF-A0A9E3LSJ2-F1
#
_entry.id   AF-A0A9E3LSJ2-F1
#
_cell.length_a   1.000
_cell.length_b   1.000
_cell.length_c   1.000
_cell.angle_alpha   90.00
_cell.angle_beta   90.00
_cell.angle_gamma   90.00
#
_symmetry.space_group_name_H-M   'P 1'
#
loop_
_entity.id
_entity.type
_entity.pdbx_description
1 polymer ?
#
loop_
_entity_poly.entity_id
_entity_poly.type
_entity_poly.pdbx_seq_one_letter_code
_entity_poly.pdbx_strand_id
1 'polypeptide(L)'
;MKLDSLPVSAASTSLYSKSQQKTAENITSPSPAVADSAQKQPPVAIFVTTFLTIFLAEIGDKTQLSTLLMSAESHSPWVVFLGSAAALITTSLLGVLLGSWIASRLSPKTVEKAAGVMLLLISVMLFWDVIH
;
A
#
# COMPACT_ATOMS: atom_id res chain seq x y z
N MET A 1 -75.05 -20.40 -9.42
CA MET A 1 -73.80 -20.68 -8.68
C MET A 1 -72.66 -19.99 -9.41
N LYS A 2 -72.07 -18.97 -8.79
CA LYS A 2 -70.94 -18.17 -9.29
C LYS A 2 -69.89 -18.31 -8.19
N LEU A 3 -68.78 -18.99 -8.48
CA LEU A 3 -67.67 -19.15 -7.55
C LEU A 3 -66.51 -18.30 -8.06
N ASP A 4 -66.00 -17.48 -7.15
CA ASP A 4 -64.92 -16.53 -7.32
C ASP A 4 -63.62 -17.20 -7.79
N SER A 5 -63.00 -16.66 -8.84
CA SER A 5 -61.62 -16.93 -9.21
C SER A 5 -60.79 -15.66 -8.99
N LEU A 6 -60.48 -15.38 -7.72
CA LEU A 6 -59.54 -14.33 -7.33
C LEU A 6 -58.10 -14.69 -7.77
N PRO A 7 -57.28 -13.72 -8.24
CA PRO A 7 -55.91 -13.97 -8.66
C PRO A 7 -54.96 -14.10 -7.46
N VAL A 8 -54.94 -15.28 -6.81
CA VAL A 8 -54.07 -15.60 -5.65
C VAL A 8 -52.73 -16.23 -6.09
N SER A 9 -52.15 -15.81 -7.22
CA SER A 9 -50.92 -16.45 -7.75
C SER A 9 -49.85 -15.47 -8.24
N ALA A 10 -50.17 -14.19 -8.46
CA ALA A 10 -49.20 -13.21 -8.95
C ALA A 10 -48.42 -12.48 -7.84
N ALA A 11 -49.01 -12.30 -6.66
CA ALA A 11 -48.39 -11.56 -5.56
C ALA A 11 -47.31 -12.36 -4.81
N SER A 12 -47.48 -13.67 -4.67
CA SER A 12 -46.55 -14.55 -3.94
C SER A 12 -45.20 -14.71 -4.66
N THR A 13 -45.24 -14.68 -6.00
CA THR A 13 -44.09 -14.94 -6.87
C THR A 13 -43.09 -13.77 -6.89
N SER A 14 -43.57 -12.52 -6.82
CA SER A 14 -42.68 -11.35 -6.78
C SER A 14 -42.05 -11.12 -5.39
N LEU A 15 -42.75 -11.51 -4.33
CA LEU A 15 -42.26 -11.43 -2.95
C LEU A 15 -41.20 -12.51 -2.66
N TYR A 16 -41.35 -13.70 -3.25
CA TYR A 16 -40.36 -14.77 -3.20
C TYR A 16 -39.09 -14.42 -4.03
N SER A 17 -39.27 -13.76 -5.18
CA SER A 17 -38.13 -13.31 -6.02
C SER A 17 -37.26 -12.25 -5.33
N LYS A 18 -37.86 -11.35 -4.54
CA LYS A 18 -37.14 -10.21 -3.95
C LYS A 18 -36.34 -10.58 -2.70
N SER A 19 -36.74 -11.63 -1.96
CA SER A 19 -36.00 -12.14 -0.80
C SER A 19 -34.82 -13.04 -1.17
N GLN A 20 -34.94 -13.82 -2.27
CA GLN A 20 -33.86 -14.65 -2.80
C GLN A 20 -32.73 -13.81 -3.41
N GLN A 21 -33.07 -12.71 -4.09
CA GLN A 21 -32.06 -11.83 -4.71
C GLN A 21 -31.21 -11.09 -3.66
N LYS A 22 -31.82 -10.68 -2.53
CA LYS A 22 -31.08 -10.03 -1.42
C LYS A 22 -30.14 -10.99 -0.67
N THR A 23 -30.36 -12.29 -0.78
CA THR A 23 -29.53 -13.32 -0.12
C THR A 23 -28.40 -13.80 -1.03
N ALA A 24 -28.64 -13.89 -2.35
CA ALA A 24 -27.64 -14.34 -3.32
C ALA A 24 -26.52 -13.31 -3.59
N GLU A 25 -26.75 -12.02 -3.35
CA GLU A 25 -25.73 -10.98 -3.50
C GLU A 25 -24.79 -10.86 -2.28
N ASN A 26 -25.17 -11.44 -1.12
CA ASN A 26 -24.42 -11.29 0.13
C ASN A 26 -23.59 -12.53 0.51
N ILE A 27 -23.54 -13.55 -0.35
CA ILE A 27 -22.84 -14.82 -0.05
C ILE A 27 -22.15 -15.33 -1.32
N THR A 28 -21.16 -14.61 -1.84
CA THR A 28 -20.11 -15.22 -2.68
C THR A 28 -18.81 -14.44 -2.51
N SER A 29 -17.84 -15.13 -1.90
CA SER A 29 -16.42 -14.79 -1.69
C SER A 29 -16.07 -13.99 -0.43
N PRO A 30 -15.50 -14.65 0.62
CA PRO A 30 -14.59 -13.99 1.55
C PRO A 30 -13.29 -13.71 0.79
N SER A 31 -13.27 -12.62 0.02
CA SER A 31 -12.01 -12.06 -0.48
C SER A 31 -11.25 -11.54 0.75
N PRO A 32 -9.95 -11.86 0.94
CA PRO A 32 -9.20 -11.32 2.06
C PRO A 32 -9.39 -9.81 2.06
N ALA A 33 -9.78 -9.28 3.21
CA ALA A 33 -10.14 -7.90 3.43
C ALA A 33 -8.95 -6.95 3.21
N VAL A 34 -8.49 -6.83 1.96
CA VAL A 34 -7.85 -5.63 1.48
C VAL A 34 -9.02 -4.76 1.04
N ALA A 35 -9.45 -3.93 1.97
CA ALA A 35 -10.55 -2.99 1.80
C ALA A 35 -10.28 -2.10 0.58
N ASP A 36 -10.77 -2.53 -0.58
CA ASP A 36 -11.06 -1.65 -1.71
C ASP A 36 -12.23 -0.77 -1.29
N SER A 37 -11.90 0.28 -0.55
CA SER A 37 -12.82 1.34 -0.19
C SER A 37 -12.38 2.59 -0.91
N ALA A 38 -12.80 2.67 -2.18
CA ALA A 38 -12.99 3.92 -2.92
C ALA A 38 -14.16 4.76 -2.33
N GLN A 39 -14.30 4.73 -1.00
CA GLN A 39 -15.10 5.65 -0.22
C GLN A 39 -14.22 6.86 0.00
N LYS A 40 -14.71 8.05 -0.35
CA LYS A 40 -14.03 9.35 -0.23
C LYS A 40 -13.38 9.48 1.16
N GLN A 41 -12.14 9.01 1.30
CA GLN A 41 -11.52 8.84 2.60
C GLN A 41 -11.26 10.23 3.15
N PRO A 42 -11.57 10.49 4.44
CA PRO A 42 -11.23 11.79 5.01
C PRO A 42 -9.72 12.00 4.84
N PRO A 43 -9.25 13.21 4.50
CA PRO A 43 -7.83 13.47 4.24
C PRO A 43 -6.94 13.06 5.43
N VAL A 44 -7.50 13.09 6.65
CA VAL A 44 -6.87 12.59 7.87
C VAL A 44 -6.65 11.08 7.82
N ALA A 45 -7.60 10.29 7.30
CA ALA A 45 -7.42 8.84 7.17
C ALA A 45 -6.28 8.53 6.20
N ILE A 46 -6.19 9.22 5.06
CA ILE A 46 -5.08 9.03 4.10
C ILE A 46 -3.74 9.39 4.73
N PHE A 47 -3.67 10.51 5.48
CA PHE A 47 -2.46 10.90 6.19
C PHE A 47 -2.07 9.85 7.24
N VAL A 48 -3.01 9.43 8.08
CA VAL A 48 -2.74 8.46 9.16
C VAL A 48 -2.34 7.10 8.59
N THR A 49 -3.02 6.59 7.57
CA THR A 49 -2.67 5.30 6.97
C THR A 49 -1.31 5.37 6.30
N THR A 50 -1.04 6.40 5.50
CA THR A 50 0.26 6.59 4.84
C THR A 50 1.38 6.76 5.86
N PHE A 51 1.18 7.58 6.89
CA PHE A 51 2.14 7.76 7.98
C PHE A 51 2.41 6.44 8.70
N LEU A 52 1.37 5.71 9.11
CA LEU A 52 1.53 4.47 9.85
C LEU A 52 2.20 3.38 9.00
N THR A 53 1.84 3.27 7.72
CA THR A 53 2.47 2.35 6.78
C THR A 53 3.97 2.65 6.60
N ILE A 54 4.32 3.92 6.35
CA ILE A 54 5.73 4.32 6.18
C ILE A 54 6.48 4.18 7.50
N PHE A 55 5.90 4.61 8.62
CA PHE A 55 6.50 4.51 9.94
C PHE A 55 6.79 3.06 10.31
N LEU A 56 5.84 2.13 10.14
CA LEU A 56 6.09 0.71 10.38
C LEU A 56 7.16 0.14 9.45
N ALA A 57 7.21 0.58 8.19
CA ALA A 57 8.27 0.17 7.25
C ALA A 57 9.65 0.74 7.63
N GLU A 58 9.69 1.91 8.29
CA GLU A 58 10.94 2.59 8.68
C GLU A 58 11.37 2.34 10.13
N ILE A 59 10.53 1.77 11.00
CA ILE A 59 10.91 1.53 12.40
C ILE A 59 12.05 0.52 12.45
N GLY A 60 13.22 1.00 12.87
CA GLY A 60 14.44 0.20 12.93
C GLY A 60 15.21 0.15 11.61
N ASP A 61 14.97 1.09 10.69
CA ASP A 61 15.84 1.24 9.53
C ASP A 61 17.30 1.41 10.00
N LYS A 62 18.22 0.70 9.34
CA LYS A 62 19.65 0.71 9.66
C LYS A 62 20.21 2.13 9.56
N THR A 63 19.63 2.98 8.72
CA THR A 63 20.01 4.39 8.59
C THR A 63 19.70 5.18 9.87
N GLN A 64 18.61 4.88 10.59
CA GLN A 64 18.26 5.53 11.85
C GLN A 64 19.25 5.18 12.96
N LEU A 65 19.63 3.90 13.09
CA LEU A 65 20.66 3.46 14.03
C LEU A 65 22.04 4.01 13.68
N SER A 66 22.42 4.03 12.39
CA SER A 66 23.69 4.60 11.94
C SER A 66 23.78 6.10 12.25
N THR A 67 22.71 6.85 12.01
CA THR A 67 22.65 8.29 12.33
C THR A 67 22.69 8.52 13.85
N LEU A 68 22.00 7.70 14.63
CA LEU A 68 22.01 7.78 16.10
C LEU A 68 23.40 7.46 16.66
N LEU A 69 24.06 6.40 16.19
CA LEU A 69 25.42 6.03 16.59
C LEU A 69 26.43 7.13 16.20
N MET A 70 26.35 7.65 14.98
CA MET A 70 27.19 8.75 14.52
C MET A 70 26.95 10.02 15.35
N SER A 71 25.71 10.27 15.76
CA SER A 71 25.36 11.40 16.63
C SER A 71 25.84 11.18 18.08
N ALA A 72 25.89 9.93 18.55
CA ALA A 72 26.31 9.59 19.90
C ALA A 72 27.84 9.62 20.05
N GLU A 73 28.60 9.24 19.02
CA GLU A 73 30.07 9.35 19.01
C GLU A 73 30.59 10.77 18.72
N SER A 74 29.78 11.60 18.06
CA SER A 74 30.19 12.96 17.74
C SER A 74 30.09 13.90 18.94
N HIS A 75 31.17 14.65 19.20
CA HIS A 75 31.18 15.73 20.21
C HIS A 75 30.17 16.87 19.91
N SER A 76 29.57 16.88 18.71
CA SER A 76 28.53 17.83 18.32
C SER A 76 27.36 17.13 17.60
N PRO A 77 26.29 16.72 18.32
CA PRO A 77 25.15 16.01 17.73
C PRO A 77 24.40 16.85 16.69
N TRP A 78 24.40 18.18 16.83
CA TRP A 78 23.78 19.10 15.88
C TRP A 78 24.43 19.06 14.49
N VAL A 79 25.76 18.90 14.42
CA VAL A 79 26.48 18.83 13.14
C VAL A 79 26.14 17.54 12.41
N VAL A 80 26.02 16.43 13.14
CA VAL A 80 25.62 15.13 12.57
C VAL A 80 24.20 15.19 12.04
N PHE A 81 23.27 15.78 12.80
CA PHE A 81 21.89 15.97 12.37
C PHE A 81 21.78 16.83 11.09
N LEU A 82 22.47 17.97 11.04
CA LEU A 82 22.49 18.82 9.85
C LEU A 82 23.13 18.11 8.65
N GLY A 83 24.22 17.37 8.87
CA GLY A 83 24.91 16.62 7.84
C GLY A 83 24.05 15.50 7.25
N SER A 84 23.41 14.69 8.09
CA SER A 84 22.51 13.62 7.65
C SER A 84 21.24 14.17 6.98
N ALA A 85 20.67 15.26 7.51
CA ALA A 85 19.53 15.94 6.89
C ALA A 85 19.89 16.49 5.50
N ALA A 86 21.04 17.15 5.36
CA ALA A 86 21.51 17.66 4.08
C ALA A 86 21.80 16.52 3.08
N ALA A 87 22.41 15.43 3.54
CA ALA A 87 22.65 14.24 2.72
C ALA A 87 21.33 13.61 2.24
N LEU A 88 20.32 13.52 3.11
CA LEU A 88 19.00 12.98 2.77
C LEU A 88 18.29 13.85 1.73
N ILE A 89 18.28 15.17 1.93
CA ILE A 89 17.68 16.12 0.97
C ILE A 89 18.38 16.01 -0.39
N THR A 90 19.72 15.99 -0.39
CA THR A 90 20.52 15.91 -1.62
C THR A 90 20.26 14.59 -2.36
N THR A 91 20.26 13.48 -1.64
CA THR A 91 20.01 12.16 -2.21
C THR A 91 18.58 12.05 -2.75
N SER A 92 17.61 12.59 -2.02
CA SER A 92 16.20 12.62 -2.45
C SER A 92 16.03 13.46 -3.73
N LEU A 93 16.66 14.64 -3.78
CA LEU A 93 16.62 15.50 -4.95
C LEU A 93 17.24 14.82 -6.18
N LEU A 94 18.41 14.21 -6.01
CA LEU A 94 19.04 13.43 -7.08
C LEU A 94 18.16 12.25 -7.52
N GLY A 95 17.57 11.52 -6.58
CA GLY A 95 16.66 10.42 -6.85
C GLY A 95 15.44 10.85 -7.67
N VAL A 96 14.82 11.98 -7.32
CA VAL A 96 13.67 12.53 -8.06
C VAL A 96 14.07 13.00 -9.46
N LEU A 97 15.21 13.68 -9.60
CA LEU A 97 15.72 14.13 -10.91
C LEU A 97 16.02 12.94 -11.83
N LEU A 98 16.78 11.96 -11.34
CA LEU A 98 17.12 10.75 -12.10
C LEU A 98 15.86 9.93 -12.39
N GLY A 99 14.98 9.76 -11.41
CA GLY A 99 13.73 9.02 -11.55
C GLY A 99 12.80 9.66 -12.58
N SER A 100 12.65 10.98 -12.56
CA SER A 100 11.87 11.73 -13.54
C SER A 100 12.45 11.60 -14.95
N TRP A 101 13.78 11.70 -15.08
CA TRP A 101 14.46 11.49 -16.36
C TRP A 101 14.25 10.08 -16.90
N ILE A 102 14.40 9.05 -16.08
CA ILE A 102 14.13 7.65 -16.45
C ILE A 102 12.66 7.44 -16.83
N ALA A 103 11.73 7.99 -16.06
CA ALA A 103 10.29 7.87 -16.31
C ALA A 103 9.87 8.55 -17.62
N SER A 104 10.58 9.60 -18.04
CA SER A 104 10.33 10.26 -19.34
C SER A 104 10.79 9.43 -20.55
N ARG A 105 11.73 8.48 -20.36
CA ARG A 105 12.34 7.69 -21.43
C ARG A 105 11.85 6.24 -21.47
N LEU A 106 11.43 5.69 -20.33
CA LEU A 106 11.10 4.28 -20.17
C LEU A 106 9.62 4.07 -19.87
N SER A 107 9.03 3.03 -20.46
CA SER A 107 7.66 2.62 -20.15
C SER A 107 7.54 2.18 -18.68
N PRO A 108 6.43 2.50 -17.97
CA PRO A 108 6.24 2.13 -16.56
C PRO A 108 6.46 0.64 -16.28
N LYS A 109 6.07 -0.23 -17.22
CA LYS A 109 6.24 -1.69 -17.12
C LYS A 109 7.71 -2.11 -17.05
N THR A 110 8.59 -1.38 -17.74
CA THR A 110 10.03 -1.65 -17.73
C THR A 110 10.63 -1.26 -16.39
N VAL A 111 10.23 -0.13 -15.84
CA VAL A 111 10.71 0.36 -14.53
C VAL A 111 10.27 -0.58 -13.41
N GLU A 112 9.02 -1.04 -13.43
CA GLU A 112 8.48 -1.99 -12.46
C GLU A 112 9.22 -3.34 -12.50
N LYS A 113 9.42 -3.90 -13.70
CA LYS A 113 10.20 -5.14 -13.87
C LYS A 113 11.65 -4.95 -13.41
N ALA A 114 12.28 -3.84 -13.75
CA ALA A 114 13.65 -3.56 -13.35
C ALA A 114 13.79 -3.46 -11.82
N ALA A 115 12.86 -2.77 -11.16
CA ALA A 115 12.83 -2.67 -9.70
C ALA A 115 12.67 -4.05 -9.05
N GLY A 116 11.75 -4.89 -9.54
CA GLY A 116 11.56 -6.25 -9.04
C GLY A 116 12.80 -7.14 -9.22
N VAL A 117 13.45 -7.06 -10.39
CA VAL A 117 14.69 -7.81 -10.65
C VAL A 117 15.83 -7.34 -9.75
N MET A 118 16.03 -6.02 -9.60
CA MET A 118 17.03 -5.49 -8.68
C MET A 118 16.80 -5.96 -7.26
N LEU A 119 15.54 -5.94 -6.79
CA LEU A 119 15.20 -6.36 -5.44
C LEU A 119 15.47 -7.86 -5.23
N LEU A 120 15.16 -8.69 -6.22
CA LEU A 120 15.47 -10.13 -6.18
C LEU A 120 16.99 -10.37 -6.13
N LEU A 121 17.76 -9.65 -6.94
CA LEU A 121 19.22 -9.75 -6.94
C LEU A 121 19.83 -9.35 -5.59
N ILE A 122 19.40 -8.23 -5.02
CA ILE A 122 19.85 -7.78 -3.69
C ILE A 122 19.48 -8.82 -2.62
N SER A 123 18.27 -9.38 -2.69
CA SER A 123 17.81 -10.41 -1.76
C SER A 123 18.69 -11.67 -1.80
N VAL A 124 18.98 -12.18 -3.01
CA VAL A 124 19.84 -13.37 -3.18
C VAL A 124 21.27 -13.09 -2.72
N MET A 125 21.81 -11.92 -3.07
CA MET A 125 23.16 -11.52 -2.67
C MET A 125 23.28 -11.46 -1.14
N LEU A 126 22.31 -10.85 -0.46
CA LEU A 126 22.31 -10.72 1.00
C LEU A 126 22.11 -12.07 1.69
N PHE A 127 21.28 -12.94 1.12
CA PHE A 127 21.10 -14.31 1.60
C PHE A 127 22.39 -15.13 1.49
N TRP A 128 23.15 -14.95 0.39
CA TRP A 128 24.44 -15.61 0.21
C TRP A 128 25.48 -15.13 1.23
N ASP A 129 25.58 -13.81 1.44
CA ASP A 129 26.48 -13.16 2.41
C ASP A 129 26.13 -13.50 3.87
N VAL A 130 24.90 -13.91 4.15
CA VAL A 130 24.49 -14.40 5.47
C VAL A 130 24.85 -15.87 5.69
N ILE A 131 24.92 -16.67 4.62
CA ILE A 131 25.14 -18.13 4.70
C ILE A 131 26.61 -18.53 4.60
N HIS A 132 27.43 -17.75 3.90
CA HIS A 132 28.88 -17.94 3.80
C HIS A 132 29.61 -16.83 4.53
#